data_AF-A0A2G5B8F5-F1
#
_entry.id   AF-A0A2G5B8F5-F1
#
_cell.length_a   1.000
_cell.length_b   1.000
_cell.length_c   1.000
_cell.angle_alpha   90.00
_cell.angle_beta   90.00
_cell.angle_gamma   90.00
#
_symmetry.space_group_name_H-M   'P 1'
#
loop_
_entity.id
_entity.type
_entity.pdbx_description
1 polymer ?
#
loop_
_entity_poly.entity_id
_entity_poly.type
_entity_poly.pdbx_seq_one_letter_code
_entity_poly.pdbx_strand_id
1 'polypeptide(L)'
;MSIDDDTETHRPAVKNYRILAYKRWNRRWTLIAIIVLLTFTYVYHTVNLGELLVDTDNVSSEVFNAIKESNISTNETLTESFLSSIDKKETLVVNKTTPCSLIPIPETYWEMTVDRSLAFVSIPHTGSIYPGETVCVRVVVPANKHKIGDDLLSNFQTLPGAPWDSIMIDMIGINTGISVPVQLQIVNHRQNSDRGQTHVYEADVVLYDVDDYRPEGYIEFRNAKWNPEQSMGPQPLDPEAIVVSPDNQEISVVDKNNTSPYSLSRYLDLPLCTEPNLDGRWISVKDLPFNQRLVPPPDNNNRVWLPYHCQLKRYTYKMFAKCLIRRYPLMHWFGDSNSRRALKKVTTLGRWCSTPDTIKTPTCLCNDNMEAFPNYMANNRIAPIDINPIRGGLTPTNFVGYANVPIGNSRIVAFKWDGLTDRNAPPWASYFDSEFSNRMGSPAVAIFGLTNWDVAFSNFEYFTREVDKLIKTVEMAYKDSTDIIIRTGQYYCCTSDTDILWKRRYSRLRNHYFDKYLIDEFQRHFYGKRRVRIWNVSRISETRPYEAREDVLRCAANHARSEVVEIENQVLMNAMCN
;
A
#
# COMPACT_ATOMS: atom_id res chain seq x y z
N MET A 1 68.99 14.83 -2.73
CA MET A 1 68.61 15.69 -3.87
C MET A 1 67.21 16.19 -3.61
N SER A 2 67.12 17.43 -3.14
CA SER A 2 65.89 18.21 -2.95
C SER A 2 65.52 18.86 -4.27
N ILE A 3 64.23 18.92 -4.58
CA ILE A 3 63.65 19.91 -5.49
C ILE A 3 62.31 20.33 -4.86
N ASP A 4 62.29 21.56 -4.37
CA ASP A 4 61.10 22.39 -4.20
C ASP A 4 60.62 22.83 -5.61
N ASP A 5 59.31 22.98 -5.81
CA ASP A 5 58.79 24.27 -6.27
C ASP A 5 57.26 24.38 -6.13
N ASP A 6 56.87 25.57 -5.70
CA ASP A 6 55.52 26.11 -5.60
C ASP A 6 54.83 26.24 -6.97
N THR A 7 53.49 26.32 -6.97
CA THR A 7 52.77 27.29 -7.82
C THR A 7 51.29 27.40 -7.45
N GLU A 8 50.93 28.61 -7.04
CA GLU A 8 49.57 29.15 -6.93
C GLU A 8 48.81 29.07 -8.26
N THR A 9 47.49 28.81 -8.21
CA THR A 9 46.59 29.19 -9.30
C THR A 9 45.27 29.81 -8.82
N HIS A 10 45.04 30.98 -9.40
CA HIS A 10 43.95 31.95 -9.36
C HIS A 10 42.50 31.46 -9.22
N ARG A 11 41.74 32.16 -8.35
CA ARG A 11 40.27 32.29 -8.44
C ARG A 11 39.89 33.55 -9.22
N PRO A 12 38.95 33.51 -10.18
CA PRO A 12 38.38 34.72 -10.75
C PRO A 12 37.19 35.23 -9.94
N ALA A 13 37.15 36.55 -9.79
CA ALA A 13 36.08 37.31 -9.17
C ALA A 13 34.80 37.33 -10.03
N VAL A 14 33.66 37.02 -9.43
CA VAL A 14 32.34 37.20 -10.05
C VAL A 14 31.81 38.58 -9.70
N LYS A 15 31.60 39.41 -10.74
CA LYS A 15 30.98 40.74 -10.68
C LYS A 15 29.49 40.61 -10.36
N ASN A 16 29.06 41.31 -9.31
CA ASN A 16 27.66 41.59 -9.00
C ASN A 16 27.10 42.62 -9.98
N TYR A 17 26.12 42.23 -10.81
CA TYR A 17 25.22 43.18 -11.48
C TYR A 17 23.88 43.22 -10.73
N ARG A 18 23.59 44.40 -10.16
CA ARG A 18 22.28 44.78 -9.65
C ARG A 18 21.33 45.01 -10.83
N ILE A 19 20.16 44.37 -10.81
CA ILE A 19 18.98 44.80 -11.57
C ILE A 19 17.90 45.25 -10.58
N LEU A 20 17.67 46.55 -10.58
CA LEU A 20 16.52 47.25 -10.00
C LEU A 20 15.47 47.37 -11.11
N ALA A 21 14.30 46.73 -10.97
CA ALA A 21 13.01 47.22 -11.48
C ALA A 21 11.92 46.15 -11.31
N TYR A 22 11.04 46.31 -10.32
CA TYR A 22 9.57 46.18 -10.44
C TYR A 22 8.94 46.30 -9.04
N LYS A 23 8.62 47.54 -8.63
CA LYS A 23 7.80 47.80 -7.45
C LYS A 23 6.93 49.02 -7.70
N ARG A 24 5.83 48.84 -8.46
CA ARG A 24 4.71 49.80 -8.49
C ARG A 24 3.42 49.22 -9.07
N TRP A 25 2.98 48.08 -8.57
CA TRP A 25 1.61 47.61 -8.81
C TRP A 25 1.17 46.58 -7.76
N ASN A 26 0.66 47.07 -6.61
CA ASN A 26 -0.36 46.40 -5.77
C ASN A 26 -0.47 47.09 -4.39
N ARG A 27 -1.09 48.27 -4.35
CA ARG A 27 -1.60 48.85 -3.08
C ARG A 27 -3.10 49.10 -3.07
N ARG A 28 -3.75 49.19 -4.26
CA ARG A 28 -5.20 49.38 -4.34
C ARG A 28 -5.99 48.09 -4.12
N TRP A 29 -5.50 46.94 -4.55
CA TRP A 29 -6.20 45.66 -4.38
C TRP A 29 -6.16 45.12 -2.94
N THR A 30 -5.06 45.35 -2.21
CA THR A 30 -4.95 44.93 -0.80
C THR A 30 -5.91 45.70 0.11
N LEU A 31 -6.15 46.98 -0.17
CA LEU A 31 -7.08 47.79 0.62
C LEU A 31 -8.55 47.35 0.39
N ILE A 32 -8.90 46.99 -0.85
CA ILE A 32 -10.23 46.48 -1.20
C ILE A 32 -10.47 45.12 -0.53
N ALA A 33 -9.48 44.22 -0.52
CA ALA A 33 -9.60 42.92 0.14
C ALA A 33 -9.81 43.04 1.66
N ILE A 34 -9.14 44.00 2.32
CA ILE A 34 -9.31 44.25 3.75
C ILE A 34 -10.70 44.83 4.07
N ILE A 35 -11.22 45.74 3.23
CA ILE A 35 -12.56 46.30 3.42
C ILE A 35 -13.65 45.24 3.24
N VAL A 36 -13.49 44.32 2.28
CA VAL A 36 -14.42 43.19 2.06
C VAL A 36 -14.39 42.20 3.23
N LEU A 37 -13.21 41.91 3.79
CA LEU A 37 -13.09 41.03 4.96
C LEU A 37 -13.71 41.64 6.22
N LEU A 38 -13.52 42.95 6.43
CA LEU A 38 -14.08 43.67 7.59
C LEU A 38 -15.59 43.85 7.50
N THR A 39 -16.15 43.99 6.29
CA THR A 39 -17.61 44.03 6.10
C THR A 39 -18.25 42.65 6.29
N PHE A 40 -17.57 41.57 5.89
CA PHE A 40 -18.06 40.21 6.14
C PHE A 40 -18.05 39.82 7.62
N THR A 41 -17.03 40.22 8.39
CA THR A 41 -16.99 39.94 9.84
C THR A 41 -17.99 40.76 10.64
N TYR A 42 -18.31 41.99 10.20
CA TYR A 42 -19.29 42.83 10.87
C TYR A 42 -20.74 42.36 10.66
N VAL A 43 -21.05 41.80 9.47
CA VAL A 43 -22.38 41.25 9.18
C VAL A 43 -22.61 39.90 9.88
N TYR A 44 -21.55 39.12 10.15
CA TYR A 44 -21.69 37.82 10.80
C TYR A 44 -21.90 37.90 12.33
N HIS A 45 -21.59 39.04 12.96
CA HIS A 45 -21.67 39.21 14.42
C HIS A 45 -22.92 39.93 14.94
N THR A 46 -23.89 40.26 14.07
CA THR A 46 -25.12 40.99 14.48
C THR A 46 -26.41 40.16 14.46
N VAL A 47 -26.34 38.83 14.30
CA VAL A 47 -27.53 37.95 14.37
C VAL A 47 -27.24 36.72 15.24
N ASN A 48 -27.34 36.88 16.56
CA ASN A 48 -27.96 35.92 17.49
C ASN A 48 -27.74 36.35 18.94
N LEU A 49 -28.74 37.04 19.50
CA LEU A 49 -28.96 37.20 20.92
C LEU A 49 -30.42 36.79 21.16
N GLY A 50 -30.59 35.70 21.91
CA GLY A 50 -31.88 35.16 22.34
C GLY A 50 -31.64 34.25 23.54
N GLU A 51 -31.99 34.76 24.70
CA GLU A 51 -31.78 34.24 26.05
C GLU A 51 -32.42 32.86 26.31
N LEU A 52 -31.84 32.06 27.21
CA LEU A 52 -32.55 31.58 28.40
C LEU A 52 -31.56 31.05 29.46
N LEU A 53 -31.53 31.73 30.61
CA LEU A 53 -30.92 31.27 31.86
C LEU A 53 -31.90 30.31 32.55
N VAL A 54 -31.43 29.14 32.98
CA VAL A 54 -32.03 28.39 34.10
C VAL A 54 -30.91 27.93 35.02
N ASP A 55 -31.11 28.34 36.25
CA ASP A 55 -30.32 28.16 37.47
C ASP A 55 -30.61 26.79 38.10
N THR A 56 -29.58 26.03 38.47
CA THR A 56 -29.66 25.01 39.53
C THR A 56 -28.26 24.74 40.13
N ASP A 57 -27.98 25.41 41.24
CA ASP A 57 -27.06 24.93 42.27
C ASP A 57 -27.74 23.88 43.18
N ASN A 58 -26.90 23.08 43.86
CA ASN A 58 -27.16 22.15 44.98
C ASN A 58 -27.69 20.74 44.68
N VAL A 59 -26.78 19.76 44.57
CA VAL A 59 -26.88 18.48 45.34
C VAL A 59 -25.48 17.96 45.75
N SER A 60 -25.22 18.09 47.04
CA SER A 60 -24.38 17.31 47.97
C SER A 60 -23.09 16.60 47.53
N SER A 61 -21.99 17.09 48.11
CA SER A 61 -20.65 16.54 48.21
C SER A 61 -20.50 15.34 49.19
N GLU A 62 -21.47 14.43 49.29
CA GLU A 62 -21.42 13.29 50.24
C GLU A 62 -21.20 11.91 49.59
N VAL A 63 -21.13 11.81 48.26
CA VAL A 63 -20.87 10.52 47.57
C VAL A 63 -19.37 10.29 47.28
N PHE A 64 -18.54 11.35 47.33
CA PHE A 64 -17.14 11.28 46.90
C PHE A 64 -16.16 10.68 47.92
N ASN A 65 -16.57 10.46 49.17
CA ASN A 65 -15.70 9.88 50.21
C ASN A 65 -15.92 8.38 50.45
N ALA A 66 -16.89 7.74 49.80
CA ALA A 66 -17.14 6.29 49.96
C ALA A 66 -16.40 5.40 48.93
N ILE A 67 -15.78 5.99 47.90
CA ILE A 67 -15.12 5.23 46.81
C ILE A 67 -13.60 5.10 47.04
N LYS A 68 -13.04 5.80 48.04
CA LYS A 68 -11.58 5.88 48.22
C LYS A 68 -10.96 4.73 49.03
N GLU A 69 -11.76 3.78 49.54
CA GLU A 69 -11.26 2.69 50.40
C GLU A 69 -11.58 1.26 49.95
N SER A 70 -12.15 1.04 48.76
CA SER A 70 -12.38 -0.31 48.25
C SER A 70 -11.31 -0.74 47.24
N ASN A 71 -10.26 -1.43 47.72
CA ASN A 71 -9.36 -2.24 46.91
C ASN A 71 -10.13 -3.45 46.33
N ILE A 72 -10.89 -3.25 45.25
CA ILE A 72 -11.60 -4.33 44.56
C ILE A 72 -11.15 -4.37 43.09
N SER A 73 -10.40 -5.43 42.78
CA SER A 73 -10.16 -5.97 41.44
C SER A 73 -11.50 -6.19 40.70
N THR A 74 -11.88 -5.28 39.79
CA THR A 74 -13.18 -5.29 39.08
C THR A 74 -13.11 -5.05 37.56
N ASN A 75 -11.94 -5.20 36.93
CA ASN A 75 -11.81 -4.84 35.51
C ASN A 75 -12.38 -5.87 34.51
N GLU A 76 -12.66 -7.12 34.89
CA GLU A 76 -13.20 -8.12 33.94
C GLU A 76 -14.74 -8.16 33.89
N THR A 77 -15.43 -8.00 35.02
CA THR A 77 -16.88 -8.24 35.12
C THR A 77 -17.79 -7.16 34.52
N LEU A 78 -17.30 -5.92 34.37
CA LEU A 78 -18.11 -4.82 33.81
C LEU A 78 -18.15 -4.83 32.28
N THR A 79 -17.08 -5.29 31.64
CA THR A 79 -16.98 -5.40 30.17
C THR A 79 -17.91 -6.50 29.66
N GLU A 80 -17.94 -7.66 30.35
CA GLU A 80 -18.83 -8.78 30.02
C GLU A 80 -20.31 -8.40 30.17
N SER A 81 -20.67 -7.67 31.22
CA SER A 81 -22.04 -7.21 31.49
C SER A 81 -22.58 -6.31 30.37
N PHE A 82 -21.78 -5.35 29.90
CA PHE A 82 -22.21 -4.43 28.84
C PHE A 82 -22.33 -5.14 27.49
N LEU A 83 -21.36 -5.99 27.12
CA LEU A 83 -21.42 -6.77 25.88
C LEU A 83 -22.64 -7.71 25.85
N SER A 84 -23.02 -8.30 27.00
CA SER A 84 -24.22 -9.14 27.10
C SER A 84 -25.54 -8.39 26.88
N SER A 85 -25.56 -7.06 27.08
CA SER A 85 -26.76 -6.24 26.92
C SER A 85 -27.07 -5.88 25.47
N ILE A 86 -26.08 -5.97 24.58
CA ILE A 86 -26.22 -5.75 23.14
C ILE A 86 -27.04 -6.89 22.48
N ASP A 87 -27.05 -8.07 23.09
CA ASP A 87 -27.50 -9.33 22.45
C ASP A 87 -29.02 -9.61 22.52
N LYS A 88 -29.83 -8.75 23.17
CA LYS A 88 -31.26 -9.06 23.44
C LYS A 88 -32.31 -8.35 22.58
N LYS A 89 -31.92 -7.59 21.56
CA LYS A 89 -32.87 -7.05 20.56
C LYS A 89 -32.91 -7.94 19.32
N GLU A 90 -34.12 -8.25 18.86
CA GLU A 90 -34.46 -9.11 17.72
C GLU A 90 -33.34 -9.19 16.67
N THR A 91 -32.73 -10.37 16.55
CA THR A 91 -31.74 -10.67 15.50
C THR A 91 -32.44 -10.63 14.16
N LEU A 92 -32.37 -9.46 13.52
CA LEU A 92 -32.84 -9.25 12.16
C LEU A 92 -32.06 -10.23 11.28
N VAL A 93 -32.75 -11.21 10.68
CA VAL A 93 -32.13 -12.18 9.78
C VAL A 93 -31.71 -11.43 8.52
N VAL A 94 -30.46 -10.96 8.49
CA VAL A 94 -29.88 -10.28 7.34
C VAL A 94 -29.69 -11.31 6.22
N ASN A 95 -30.23 -11.02 5.05
CA ASN A 95 -30.06 -11.88 3.90
C ASN A 95 -28.57 -11.90 3.49
N LYS A 96 -28.01 -13.07 3.16
CA LYS A 96 -26.56 -13.33 3.04
C LYS A 96 -25.79 -12.53 1.99
N THR A 97 -26.50 -11.77 1.15
CA THR A 97 -25.94 -10.95 0.07
C THR A 97 -26.25 -9.47 0.25
N THR A 98 -26.71 -9.05 1.44
CA THR A 98 -27.03 -7.65 1.71
C THR A 98 -25.73 -6.87 1.90
N PRO A 99 -25.44 -5.84 1.08
CA PRO A 99 -24.27 -4.99 1.29
C PRO A 99 -24.26 -4.37 2.69
N CYS A 100 -23.07 -4.22 3.28
CA CYS A 100 -22.87 -3.62 4.60
C CYS A 100 -23.65 -2.31 4.79
N SER A 101 -23.60 -1.46 3.78
CA SER A 101 -24.20 -0.12 3.78
C SER A 101 -25.73 -0.11 3.92
N LEU A 102 -26.39 -1.25 3.68
CA LEU A 102 -27.84 -1.40 3.84
C LEU A 102 -28.24 -2.01 5.19
N ILE A 103 -27.29 -2.57 5.94
CA ILE A 103 -27.55 -3.12 7.26
C ILE A 103 -27.57 -1.96 8.25
N PRO A 104 -28.61 -1.77 9.09
CA PRO A 104 -28.59 -0.71 10.10
C PRO A 104 -27.39 -0.85 11.05
N ILE A 105 -26.78 0.26 11.43
CA ILE A 105 -25.71 0.29 12.44
C ILE A 105 -26.38 0.56 13.79
N PRO A 106 -26.14 -0.28 14.83
CA PRO A 106 -26.68 -0.04 16.16
C PRO A 106 -26.32 1.35 16.69
N GLU A 107 -27.30 2.09 17.23
CA GLU A 107 -27.06 3.42 17.83
C GLU A 107 -26.02 3.36 18.95
N THR A 108 -25.97 2.24 19.67
CA THR A 108 -24.99 1.99 20.73
C THR A 108 -23.54 2.02 20.25
N TYR A 109 -23.26 1.80 18.96
CA TYR A 109 -21.89 1.90 18.44
C TYR A 109 -21.41 3.35 18.43
N TRP A 110 -22.32 4.30 18.20
CA TRP A 110 -22.03 5.73 18.09
C TRP A 110 -21.90 6.41 19.46
N GLU A 111 -22.51 5.83 20.50
CA GLU A 111 -22.53 6.38 21.86
C GLU A 111 -21.33 5.94 22.72
N MET A 112 -20.44 5.10 22.17
CA MET A 112 -19.30 4.59 22.92
C MET A 112 -18.31 5.70 23.28
N THR A 113 -17.91 5.73 24.55
CA THR A 113 -16.95 6.70 25.07
C THR A 113 -15.68 6.00 25.59
N VAL A 114 -14.60 6.78 25.62
CA VAL A 114 -13.20 6.41 25.87
C VAL A 114 -13.01 5.57 27.13
N ASP A 115 -13.78 5.85 28.18
CA ASP A 115 -13.32 5.52 29.53
C ASP A 115 -13.26 4.02 29.80
N ARG A 116 -13.91 3.16 28.99
CA ARG A 116 -13.97 1.70 29.21
C ARG A 116 -14.13 0.80 27.98
N SER A 117 -14.07 1.30 26.75
CA SER A 117 -14.35 0.46 25.56
C SER A 117 -13.09 0.21 24.72
N LEU A 118 -12.77 -1.08 24.52
CA LEU A 118 -11.79 -1.51 23.53
C LEU A 118 -12.41 -1.40 22.13
N ALA A 119 -11.58 -1.18 21.11
CA ALA A 119 -12.03 -1.33 19.73
C ALA A 119 -12.47 -2.77 19.48
N PHE A 120 -13.53 -2.96 18.70
CA PHE A 120 -14.04 -4.30 18.41
C PHE A 120 -14.52 -4.49 16.98
N VAL A 121 -14.55 -5.75 16.57
CA VAL A 121 -15.15 -6.23 15.33
C VAL A 121 -16.55 -6.74 15.60
N SER A 122 -17.49 -6.44 14.71
CA SER A 122 -18.79 -7.07 14.66
C SER A 122 -19.12 -7.54 13.26
N ILE A 123 -19.66 -8.75 13.15
CA ILE A 123 -20.14 -9.33 11.90
C ILE A 123 -21.65 -9.51 12.03
N PRO A 124 -22.49 -8.68 11.38
CA PRO A 124 -23.95 -8.78 11.53
C PRO A 124 -24.55 -10.08 10.96
N HIS A 125 -23.77 -10.82 10.16
CA HIS A 125 -24.21 -12.05 9.52
C HIS A 125 -24.23 -13.21 10.52
N THR A 126 -25.25 -14.07 10.39
CA THR A 126 -25.37 -15.31 11.15
C THR A 126 -25.48 -16.51 10.22
N GLY A 127 -24.93 -17.65 10.65
CA GLY A 127 -24.95 -18.90 9.89
C GLY A 127 -23.85 -19.02 8.84
N SER A 128 -23.93 -20.08 8.04
CA SER A 128 -22.93 -20.38 7.01
C SER A 128 -23.23 -19.70 5.67
N ILE A 129 -22.19 -19.35 4.92
CA ILE A 129 -22.29 -18.78 3.57
C ILE A 129 -21.68 -19.74 2.53
N TYR A 130 -21.90 -19.47 1.26
CA TYR A 130 -21.27 -20.18 0.16
C TYR A 130 -20.00 -19.46 -0.34
N PRO A 131 -19.03 -20.19 -0.91
CA PRO A 131 -17.87 -19.60 -1.57
C PRO A 131 -18.21 -18.49 -2.58
N GLY A 132 -17.59 -17.32 -2.42
CA GLY A 132 -17.81 -16.14 -3.25
C GLY A 132 -18.96 -15.24 -2.79
N GLU A 133 -19.68 -15.60 -1.72
CA GLU A 133 -20.61 -14.68 -1.07
C GLU A 133 -19.88 -13.64 -0.21
N THR A 134 -20.54 -12.50 0.01
CA THR A 134 -20.02 -11.37 0.78
C THR A 134 -20.46 -11.44 2.24
N VAL A 135 -19.55 -11.12 3.15
CA VAL A 135 -19.81 -10.95 4.58
C VAL A 135 -19.60 -9.50 4.93
N CYS A 136 -20.56 -8.89 5.64
CA CYS A 136 -20.35 -7.58 6.21
C CYS A 136 -19.48 -7.67 7.47
N VAL A 137 -18.35 -6.98 7.47
CA VAL A 137 -17.47 -6.82 8.63
C VAL A 137 -17.49 -5.36 9.05
N ARG A 138 -17.71 -5.10 10.34
CA ARG A 138 -17.65 -3.76 10.94
C ARG A 138 -16.56 -3.70 11.99
N VAL A 139 -15.86 -2.58 12.04
CA VAL A 139 -14.93 -2.26 13.12
C VAL A 139 -15.37 -0.96 13.77
N VAL A 140 -15.58 -1.01 15.08
CA VAL A 140 -15.91 0.16 15.89
C VAL A 140 -14.65 0.55 16.66
N VAL A 141 -14.23 1.79 16.46
CA VAL A 141 -13.08 2.40 17.14
C VAL A 141 -13.59 3.49 18.07
N PRO A 142 -13.71 3.22 19.37
CA PRO A 142 -14.16 4.21 20.33
C PRO A 142 -13.27 5.45 20.34
N ALA A 143 -13.85 6.59 20.68
CA ALA A 143 -13.12 7.83 20.94
C ALA A 143 -11.89 7.59 21.85
N ASN A 144 -10.81 8.34 21.65
CA ASN A 144 -9.64 8.33 22.55
C ASN A 144 -9.28 9.76 22.98
N LYS A 145 -9.75 10.18 24.16
CA LYS A 145 -9.52 11.53 24.72
C LYS A 145 -8.16 11.69 25.42
N HIS A 146 -7.47 10.60 25.76
CA HIS A 146 -6.44 10.63 26.80
C HIS A 146 -4.97 10.59 26.34
N LYS A 147 -4.68 10.58 25.03
CA LYS A 147 -3.30 10.29 24.58
C LYS A 147 -2.65 11.24 23.60
N ILE A 148 -3.24 12.39 23.29
CA ILE A 148 -2.60 13.28 22.31
C ILE A 148 -2.66 14.72 22.79
N GLY A 149 -1.50 15.29 23.10
CA GLY A 149 -1.38 16.73 23.29
C GLY A 149 -1.77 17.43 21.98
N ASP A 150 -2.61 18.45 22.10
CA ASP A 150 -3.22 19.18 20.98
C ASP A 150 -2.21 19.68 19.94
N ASP A 151 -0.96 19.96 20.36
CA ASP A 151 0.09 20.46 19.47
C ASP A 151 0.51 19.44 18.39
N LEU A 152 0.54 18.14 18.70
CA LEU A 152 0.90 17.10 17.71
C LEU A 152 -0.24 16.81 16.73
N LEU A 153 -1.47 17.12 17.11
CA LEU A 153 -2.67 16.81 16.33
C LEU A 153 -2.80 17.66 15.07
N SER A 154 -2.28 18.88 15.07
CA SER A 154 -2.33 19.80 13.93
C SER A 154 -1.56 19.31 12.69
N ASN A 155 -0.56 18.43 12.90
CA ASN A 155 0.32 17.95 11.83
C ASN A 155 -0.17 16.67 11.14
N PHE A 156 -1.23 16.04 11.68
CA PHE A 156 -1.83 14.85 11.11
C PHE A 156 -3.24 15.17 10.63
N GLN A 157 -3.47 15.01 9.33
CA GLN A 157 -4.76 15.24 8.69
C GLN A 157 -5.11 14.02 7.85
N THR A 158 -6.38 13.63 7.88
CA THR A 158 -6.88 12.64 6.92
C THR A 158 -6.86 13.24 5.53
N LEU A 159 -6.70 12.37 4.53
CA LEU A 159 -7.02 12.75 3.17
C LEU A 159 -8.55 12.91 3.05
N PRO A 160 -9.07 13.76 2.14
CA PRO A 160 -10.50 13.86 1.91
C PRO A 160 -11.12 12.48 1.64
N GLY A 161 -12.10 12.09 2.46
CA GLY A 161 -12.78 10.79 2.36
C GLY A 161 -11.97 9.59 2.88
N ALA A 162 -10.79 9.80 3.46
CA ALA A 162 -9.99 8.75 4.06
C ALA A 162 -10.33 8.53 5.54
N PRO A 163 -10.15 7.30 6.07
CA PRO A 163 -10.45 7.00 7.45
C PRO A 163 -9.47 7.68 8.40
N TRP A 164 -9.96 8.02 9.60
CA TRP A 164 -9.12 8.56 10.67
C TRP A 164 -8.14 7.53 11.19
N ASP A 165 -8.53 6.28 11.25
CA ASP A 165 -7.71 5.22 11.81
C ASP A 165 -7.20 4.30 10.69
N SER A 166 -5.93 3.91 10.79
CA SER A 166 -5.35 2.87 9.96
C SER A 166 -5.58 1.54 10.65
N ILE A 167 -6.46 0.73 10.10
CA ILE A 167 -6.90 -0.54 10.68
C ILE A 167 -6.45 -1.66 9.75
N MET A 168 -5.80 -2.66 10.33
CA MET A 168 -5.48 -3.90 9.64
C MET A 168 -6.30 -5.03 10.26
N ILE A 169 -7.19 -5.60 9.47
CA ILE A 169 -8.02 -6.73 9.87
C ILE A 169 -8.12 -7.71 8.71
N ASP A 170 -8.05 -8.99 9.06
CA ASP A 170 -8.21 -10.10 8.14
C ASP A 170 -9.29 -11.05 8.64
N MET A 171 -9.95 -11.73 7.70
CA MET A 171 -10.67 -12.96 7.99
C MET A 171 -9.68 -14.12 7.84
N ILE A 172 -9.42 -14.84 8.93
CA ILE A 172 -8.46 -15.95 8.96
C ILE A 172 -9.20 -17.28 9.02
N GLY A 173 -8.94 -18.14 8.03
CA GLY A 173 -9.44 -19.51 8.01
C GLY A 173 -8.77 -20.36 9.08
N ILE A 174 -9.54 -20.92 10.00
CA ILE A 174 -9.06 -21.64 11.18
C ILE A 174 -8.28 -22.90 10.80
N ASN A 175 -8.74 -23.62 9.77
CA ASN A 175 -8.13 -24.89 9.38
C ASN A 175 -7.00 -24.69 8.35
N THR A 176 -7.19 -23.77 7.42
CA THR A 176 -6.26 -23.56 6.28
C THR A 176 -5.18 -22.51 6.58
N GLY A 177 -5.42 -21.64 7.56
CA GLY A 177 -4.59 -20.47 7.82
C GLY A 177 -4.54 -19.50 6.62
N ILE A 178 -5.56 -19.50 5.76
CA ILE A 178 -5.73 -18.51 4.69
C ILE A 178 -6.13 -17.19 5.33
N SER A 179 -5.44 -16.11 4.96
CA SER A 179 -5.76 -14.75 5.39
C SER A 179 -6.43 -14.00 4.24
N VAL A 180 -7.62 -13.46 4.49
CA VAL A 180 -8.34 -12.59 3.55
C VAL A 180 -8.38 -11.18 4.14
N PRO A 181 -7.55 -10.25 3.63
CA PRO A 181 -7.49 -8.90 4.16
C PRO A 181 -8.77 -8.14 3.86
N VAL A 182 -9.31 -7.48 4.88
CA VAL A 182 -10.53 -6.69 4.81
C VAL A 182 -10.18 -5.26 4.38
N GLN A 183 -10.90 -4.75 3.38
CA GLN A 183 -10.72 -3.37 2.88
C GLN A 183 -11.79 -2.47 3.48
N LEU A 184 -11.52 -1.96 4.67
CA LEU A 184 -12.43 -1.09 5.43
C LEU A 184 -12.60 0.27 4.76
N GLN A 185 -13.83 0.74 4.72
CA GLN A 185 -14.21 2.10 4.38
C GLN A 185 -14.92 2.77 5.56
N ILE A 186 -14.84 4.10 5.60
CA ILE A 186 -15.54 4.88 6.61
C ILE A 186 -17.05 4.90 6.31
N VAL A 187 -17.88 4.64 7.32
CA VAL A 187 -19.34 4.78 7.18
C VAL A 187 -19.68 6.25 6.95
N ASN A 188 -20.64 6.54 6.06
CA ASN A 188 -21.16 7.88 5.88
C ASN A 188 -22.05 8.31 7.05
N HIS A 189 -21.43 8.77 8.14
CA HIS A 189 -22.10 9.27 9.33
C HIS A 189 -21.41 10.55 9.81
N ARG A 190 -22.17 11.50 10.38
CA ARG A 190 -21.61 12.80 10.81
C ARG A 190 -20.51 12.63 11.86
N GLN A 191 -20.66 11.71 12.81
CA GLN A 191 -19.61 11.53 13.83
C GLN A 191 -18.29 11.00 13.25
N ASN A 192 -18.34 10.29 12.12
CA ASN A 192 -17.15 9.80 11.44
C ASN A 192 -16.30 10.92 10.83
N SER A 193 -16.85 12.12 10.61
CA SER A 193 -16.06 13.28 10.19
C SER A 193 -15.34 13.97 11.35
N ASP A 194 -15.78 13.72 12.59
CA ASP A 194 -15.37 14.50 13.75
C ASP A 194 -14.26 13.79 14.51
N ARG A 195 -13.10 14.43 14.57
CA ARG A 195 -11.93 13.92 15.30
C ARG A 195 -12.28 13.67 16.77
N GLY A 196 -11.82 12.54 17.30
CA GLY A 196 -11.97 12.20 18.72
C GLY A 196 -13.38 11.75 19.10
N GLN A 197 -14.25 11.53 18.11
CA GLN A 197 -15.48 10.76 18.27
C GLN A 197 -15.21 9.28 18.02
N THR A 198 -16.23 8.46 18.23
CA THR A 198 -16.21 7.06 17.82
C THR A 198 -16.32 6.97 16.31
N HIS A 199 -15.45 6.14 15.73
CA HIS A 199 -15.48 5.85 14.31
C HIS A 199 -16.01 4.45 14.04
N VAL A 200 -16.88 4.33 13.04
CA VAL A 200 -17.36 3.03 12.54
C VAL A 200 -16.89 2.86 11.10
N TYR A 201 -16.23 1.74 10.87
CA TYR A 201 -15.74 1.30 9.58
C TYR A 201 -16.48 0.04 9.16
N GLU A 202 -16.68 -0.14 7.86
CA GLU A 202 -17.34 -1.33 7.33
C GLU A 202 -16.67 -1.82 6.05
N ALA A 203 -16.87 -3.09 5.71
CA ALA A 203 -16.40 -3.70 4.47
C ALA A 203 -17.27 -4.89 4.08
N ASP A 204 -17.55 -5.00 2.79
CA ASP A 204 -18.06 -6.23 2.18
C ASP A 204 -16.87 -7.14 1.84
N VAL A 205 -16.74 -8.26 2.56
CA VAL A 205 -15.63 -9.20 2.41
C VAL A 205 -16.08 -10.44 1.66
N VAL A 206 -15.46 -10.73 0.52
CA VAL A 206 -15.75 -11.96 -0.23
C VAL A 206 -14.86 -13.08 0.29
N LEU A 207 -15.47 -14.20 0.72
CA LEU A 207 -14.75 -15.39 1.17
C LEU A 207 -14.91 -16.53 0.17
N TYR A 208 -13.80 -16.98 -0.40
CA TYR A 208 -13.80 -17.92 -1.52
C TYR A 208 -13.48 -19.37 -1.13
N ASP A 209 -12.74 -19.59 -0.05
CA ASP A 209 -12.32 -20.93 0.36
C ASP A 209 -13.26 -21.48 1.44
N VAL A 210 -13.45 -22.80 1.43
CA VAL A 210 -14.22 -23.52 2.45
C VAL A 210 -13.39 -23.59 3.72
N ASP A 211 -13.81 -22.88 4.75
CA ASP A 211 -13.21 -22.88 6.09
C ASP A 211 -14.18 -22.20 7.08
N ASP A 212 -13.85 -22.27 8.36
CA ASP A 212 -14.41 -21.40 9.38
C ASP A 212 -13.49 -20.19 9.54
N TYR A 213 -14.02 -18.99 9.33
CA TYR A 213 -13.24 -17.76 9.38
C TYR A 213 -13.52 -16.98 10.65
N ARG A 214 -12.45 -16.51 11.30
CA ARG A 214 -12.54 -15.55 12.39
C ARG A 214 -11.83 -14.24 12.03
N PRO A 215 -12.37 -13.09 12.46
CA PRO A 215 -11.68 -11.83 12.27
C PRO A 215 -10.49 -11.72 13.24
N GLU A 216 -9.34 -11.30 12.74
CA GLU A 216 -8.18 -10.94 13.55
C GLU A 216 -7.56 -9.65 13.03
N GLY A 217 -7.17 -8.75 13.93
CA GLY A 217 -6.63 -7.46 13.53
C GLY A 217 -6.22 -6.54 14.67
N TYR A 218 -5.72 -5.38 14.28
CA TYR A 218 -5.31 -4.31 15.18
C TYR A 218 -5.43 -2.94 14.48
N ILE A 219 -5.45 -1.89 15.29
CA ILE A 219 -5.32 -0.51 14.83
C ILE A 219 -3.83 -0.18 14.75
N GLU A 220 -3.32 0.06 13.54
CA GLU A 220 -1.93 0.50 13.32
C GLU A 220 -1.72 1.92 13.86
N PHE A 221 -2.65 2.82 13.56
CA PHE A 221 -2.57 4.22 13.91
C PHE A 221 -3.96 4.81 14.12
N ARG A 222 -4.11 5.64 15.16
CA ARG A 222 -5.33 6.42 15.40
C ARG A 222 -5.21 7.86 14.91
N ASN A 223 -6.34 8.52 14.71
CA ASN A 223 -6.44 9.99 14.59
C ASN A 223 -5.52 10.60 13.50
N ALA A 224 -5.51 9.99 12.33
CA ALA A 224 -4.73 10.33 11.13
C ALA A 224 -3.21 10.22 11.27
N LYS A 225 -2.68 9.62 12.34
CA LYS A 225 -1.23 9.45 12.54
C LYS A 225 -0.53 8.66 11.43
N TRP A 226 -1.31 7.91 10.63
CA TRP A 226 -0.82 7.21 9.44
C TRP A 226 -0.45 8.15 8.29
N ASN A 227 -0.94 9.39 8.30
CA ASN A 227 -0.75 10.36 7.22
C ASN A 227 -0.03 11.65 7.67
N PRO A 228 1.30 11.61 7.84
CA PRO A 228 2.07 12.85 8.02
C PRO A 228 2.13 13.60 6.68
N GLU A 229 1.50 14.78 6.60
CA GLU A 229 1.59 15.66 5.42
C GLU A 229 2.76 16.65 5.51
N GLN A 230 3.21 16.95 6.73
CA GLN A 230 4.43 17.72 6.94
C GLN A 230 5.66 16.79 6.95
N SER A 231 6.86 17.38 6.87
CA SER A 231 8.18 16.69 6.90
C SER A 231 8.49 15.93 8.20
N MET A 232 7.48 15.54 8.96
CA MET A 232 7.61 14.69 10.11
C MET A 232 7.97 13.27 9.67
N GLY A 233 8.88 12.65 10.43
CA GLY A 233 9.14 11.23 10.25
C GLY A 233 7.90 10.38 10.58
N PRO A 234 7.88 9.12 10.12
CA PRO A 234 6.82 8.16 10.45
C PRO A 234 6.72 8.02 11.96
N GLN A 235 5.52 7.74 12.46
CA GLN A 235 5.29 7.51 13.86
C GLN A 235 5.76 6.09 14.25
N PRO A 236 6.19 5.87 15.51
CA PRO A 236 6.38 4.52 16.01
C PRO A 236 5.10 3.71 15.82
N LEU A 237 5.21 2.52 15.25
CA LEU A 237 4.11 1.58 15.17
C LEU A 237 3.88 0.99 16.57
N ASP A 238 2.72 1.31 17.17
CA ASP A 238 2.28 0.81 18.47
C ASP A 238 0.86 0.22 18.29
N PRO A 239 0.76 -1.02 17.76
CA PRO A 239 -0.51 -1.63 17.41
C PRO A 239 -1.44 -1.79 18.62
N GLU A 240 -2.71 -1.41 18.45
CA GLU A 240 -3.74 -1.66 19.44
C GLU A 240 -4.62 -2.83 19.00
N ALA A 241 -4.68 -3.90 19.81
CA ALA A 241 -5.49 -5.07 19.50
C ALA A 241 -6.98 -4.71 19.39
N ILE A 242 -7.68 -5.35 18.43
CA ILE A 242 -9.13 -5.23 18.27
C ILE A 242 -9.77 -6.52 18.82
N VAL A 243 -10.79 -6.37 19.66
CA VAL A 243 -11.53 -7.49 20.25
C VAL A 243 -12.62 -7.97 19.29
N VAL A 244 -13.00 -9.24 19.32
CA VAL A 244 -14.12 -9.76 18.50
C VAL A 244 -15.39 -9.78 19.35
N SER A 245 -16.50 -9.22 18.87
CA SER A 245 -17.76 -9.16 19.60
C SER A 245 -18.95 -9.70 18.78
N PRO A 246 -19.69 -10.71 19.28
CA PRO A 246 -19.44 -11.46 20.52
C PRO A 246 -18.15 -12.29 20.47
N ASP A 247 -17.64 -12.72 21.61
CA ASP A 247 -16.41 -13.51 21.70
C ASP A 247 -16.49 -14.75 20.79
N ASN A 248 -15.42 -15.01 20.04
CA ASN A 248 -15.33 -16.13 19.08
C ASN A 248 -16.37 -16.08 17.96
N GLN A 249 -16.71 -14.89 17.46
CA GLN A 249 -17.54 -14.80 16.27
C GLN A 249 -16.83 -15.40 15.05
N GLU A 250 -17.44 -16.43 14.48
CA GLU A 250 -16.93 -17.18 13.34
C GLU A 250 -17.95 -17.20 12.20
N ILE A 251 -17.44 -17.24 10.96
CA ILE A 251 -18.22 -17.36 9.74
C ILE A 251 -17.80 -18.62 8.99
N SER A 252 -18.70 -19.59 8.93
CA SER A 252 -18.50 -20.84 8.19
C SER A 252 -18.77 -20.64 6.70
N VAL A 253 -17.78 -20.90 5.87
CA VAL A 253 -17.92 -20.98 4.41
C VAL A 253 -18.04 -22.44 4.01
N VAL A 254 -19.17 -22.83 3.43
CA VAL A 254 -19.47 -24.24 3.12
C VAL A 254 -19.78 -24.45 1.65
N ASP A 255 -19.15 -25.47 1.05
CA ASP A 255 -19.46 -25.91 -0.32
C ASP A 255 -20.17 -27.27 -0.30
N LYS A 256 -21.46 -27.25 0.03
CA LYS A 256 -22.26 -28.48 0.24
C LYS A 256 -22.25 -29.44 -0.96
N ASN A 257 -22.09 -28.91 -2.16
CA ASN A 257 -22.14 -29.70 -3.40
C ASN A 257 -20.75 -29.90 -4.04
N ASN A 258 -19.68 -29.39 -3.41
CA ASN A 258 -18.33 -29.34 -4.00
C ASN A 258 -18.32 -28.72 -5.42
N THR A 259 -19.19 -27.71 -5.63
CA THR A 259 -19.41 -27.07 -6.93
C THR A 259 -18.66 -25.75 -7.09
N SER A 260 -18.05 -25.25 -6.01
CA SER A 260 -17.36 -23.96 -6.02
C SER A 260 -16.30 -23.93 -7.12
N PRO A 261 -16.32 -22.92 -8.01
CA PRO A 261 -15.25 -22.73 -8.99
C PRO A 261 -13.94 -22.33 -8.31
N TYR A 262 -13.98 -21.89 -7.06
CA TYR A 262 -12.83 -21.44 -6.28
C TYR A 262 -12.15 -22.56 -5.49
N SER A 263 -12.75 -23.76 -5.46
CA SER A 263 -12.19 -24.93 -4.78
C SER A 263 -10.76 -25.20 -5.23
N LEU A 264 -9.86 -25.38 -4.26
CA LEU A 264 -8.44 -25.63 -4.54
C LEU A 264 -8.23 -26.86 -5.44
N SER A 265 -9.11 -27.87 -5.34
CA SER A 265 -9.09 -29.06 -6.20
C SER A 265 -9.30 -28.76 -7.69
N ARG A 266 -9.96 -27.64 -8.02
CA ARG A 266 -10.29 -27.21 -9.38
C ARG A 266 -9.38 -26.12 -9.92
N TYR A 267 -8.36 -25.71 -9.16
CA TYR A 267 -7.47 -24.62 -9.56
C TYR A 267 -6.82 -24.84 -10.93
N LEU A 268 -6.42 -26.08 -11.24
CA LEU A 268 -5.80 -26.42 -12.53
C LEU A 268 -6.79 -26.46 -13.70
N ASP A 269 -8.09 -26.37 -13.45
CA ASP A 269 -9.13 -26.27 -14.48
C ASP A 269 -9.39 -24.80 -14.89
N LEU A 270 -8.89 -23.83 -14.12
CA LEU A 270 -9.06 -22.41 -14.41
C LEU A 270 -8.31 -22.00 -15.69
N PRO A 271 -8.74 -20.94 -16.40
CA PRO A 271 -7.98 -20.42 -17.53
C PRO A 271 -6.60 -19.91 -17.10
N LEU A 272 -5.63 -19.87 -18.02
CA LEU A 272 -4.33 -19.28 -17.74
C LEU A 272 -4.45 -17.78 -17.47
N CYS A 273 -3.71 -17.27 -16.47
CA CYS A 273 -3.72 -15.84 -16.16
C CYS A 273 -3.11 -15.00 -17.29
N THR A 274 -3.86 -14.02 -17.80
CA THR A 274 -3.41 -13.06 -18.83
C THR A 274 -3.27 -11.63 -18.31
N GLU A 275 -3.76 -11.37 -17.10
CA GLU A 275 -3.67 -10.08 -16.43
C GLU A 275 -2.78 -10.16 -15.17
N PRO A 276 -2.06 -9.10 -14.80
CA PRO A 276 -1.20 -9.09 -13.62
C PRO A 276 -1.89 -8.53 -12.36
N ASN A 277 -3.13 -8.06 -12.46
CA ASN A 277 -3.94 -7.59 -11.34
C ASN A 277 -4.84 -8.73 -10.87
N LEU A 278 -4.34 -9.50 -9.91
CA LEU A 278 -4.93 -10.77 -9.55
C LEU A 278 -5.23 -10.78 -8.05
N ASP A 279 -6.45 -11.16 -7.69
CA ASP A 279 -6.77 -11.54 -6.32
C ASP A 279 -6.47 -13.02 -6.10
N GLY A 280 -5.97 -13.37 -4.93
CA GLY A 280 -5.45 -14.70 -4.66
C GLY A 280 -5.15 -14.95 -3.19
N ARG A 281 -4.60 -16.13 -2.92
CA ARG A 281 -4.42 -16.66 -1.56
C ARG A 281 -3.12 -17.41 -1.40
N TRP A 282 -2.65 -17.48 -0.15
CA TRP A 282 -1.45 -18.22 0.24
C TRP A 282 -1.81 -19.58 0.83
N ILE A 283 -1.50 -20.64 0.09
CA ILE A 283 -1.80 -22.03 0.46
C ILE A 283 -0.54 -22.74 0.92
N SER A 284 -0.60 -23.49 2.02
CA SER A 284 0.51 -24.35 2.41
C SER A 284 0.74 -25.42 1.35
N VAL A 285 2.01 -25.69 1.01
CA VAL A 285 2.36 -26.73 0.04
C VAL A 285 1.80 -28.10 0.44
N LYS A 286 1.68 -28.38 1.73
CA LYS A 286 1.13 -29.65 2.25
C LYS A 286 -0.37 -29.83 1.95
N ASP A 287 -1.08 -28.73 1.74
CA ASP A 287 -2.53 -28.70 1.52
C ASP A 287 -2.89 -28.68 0.03
N LEU A 288 -1.89 -28.69 -0.87
CA LEU A 288 -2.12 -28.74 -2.31
C LEU A 288 -2.65 -30.12 -2.74
N PRO A 289 -3.80 -30.19 -3.44
CA PRO A 289 -4.35 -31.44 -3.95
C PRO A 289 -3.67 -31.91 -5.25
N PHE A 290 -2.63 -31.18 -5.70
CA PHE A 290 -1.89 -31.45 -6.92
C PHE A 290 -0.39 -31.23 -6.72
N ASN A 291 0.42 -31.63 -7.69
CA ASN A 291 1.87 -31.52 -7.61
C ASN A 291 2.33 -30.05 -7.56
N GLN A 292 3.02 -29.66 -6.50
CA GLN A 292 3.68 -28.36 -6.31
C GLN A 292 4.44 -27.86 -7.55
N ARG A 293 5.02 -28.77 -8.36
CA ARG A 293 5.81 -28.37 -9.54
C ARG A 293 5.00 -27.63 -10.59
N LEU A 294 3.67 -27.77 -10.58
CA LEU A 294 2.73 -27.14 -11.53
C LEU A 294 2.47 -25.66 -11.21
N VAL A 295 2.79 -25.22 -9.99
CA VAL A 295 2.56 -23.84 -9.51
C VAL A 295 3.89 -23.11 -9.26
N PRO A 296 3.86 -21.78 -9.02
CA PRO A 296 5.05 -21.04 -8.58
C PRO A 296 5.77 -21.72 -7.41
N PRO A 297 7.10 -21.54 -7.29
CA PRO A 297 7.82 -22.06 -6.13
C PRO A 297 7.32 -21.41 -4.82
N PRO A 298 7.40 -22.13 -3.69
CA PRO A 298 6.90 -21.64 -2.42
C PRO A 298 7.79 -20.55 -1.82
N ASP A 299 7.23 -19.79 -0.89
CA ASP A 299 7.96 -18.88 -0.02
C ASP A 299 8.71 -19.60 1.11
N ASN A 300 9.32 -18.82 2.00
CA ASN A 300 10.07 -19.33 3.15
C ASN A 300 9.22 -19.97 4.24
N ASN A 301 7.89 -19.82 4.17
CA ASN A 301 6.93 -20.47 5.07
C ASN A 301 6.30 -21.70 4.41
N ASN A 302 6.89 -22.18 3.31
CA ASN A 302 6.41 -23.31 2.53
C ASN A 302 4.97 -23.09 2.03
N ARG A 303 4.64 -21.86 1.62
CA ARG A 303 3.35 -21.49 1.04
C ARG A 303 3.52 -21.04 -0.42
N VAL A 304 2.53 -21.34 -1.25
CA VAL A 304 2.44 -20.85 -2.63
C VAL A 304 1.30 -19.85 -2.73
N TRP A 305 1.45 -18.86 -3.61
CA TRP A 305 0.37 -17.91 -3.90
C TRP A 305 -0.38 -18.30 -5.16
N LEU A 306 -1.71 -18.41 -5.08
CA LEU A 306 -2.60 -18.89 -6.14
C LEU A 306 -3.76 -17.90 -6.35
N PRO A 307 -3.99 -17.40 -7.58
CA PRO A 307 -5.15 -16.57 -7.89
C PRO A 307 -6.48 -17.33 -7.82
N TYR A 308 -7.57 -16.62 -7.57
CA TYR A 308 -8.92 -17.21 -7.51
C TYR A 308 -9.55 -17.49 -8.88
N HIS A 309 -9.23 -16.69 -9.90
CA HIS A 309 -9.97 -16.69 -11.17
C HIS A 309 -9.18 -17.23 -12.37
N CYS A 310 -7.91 -17.54 -12.18
CA CYS A 310 -7.03 -18.06 -13.22
C CYS A 310 -5.91 -18.87 -12.59
N GLN A 311 -5.31 -19.78 -13.37
CA GLN A 311 -4.13 -20.51 -12.95
C GLN A 311 -2.86 -19.87 -13.49
N LEU A 312 -1.85 -19.77 -12.63
CA LEU A 312 -0.49 -19.41 -13.01
C LEU A 312 0.20 -20.62 -13.63
N LYS A 313 0.65 -20.47 -14.88
CA LYS A 313 1.61 -21.39 -15.48
C LYS A 313 2.99 -21.09 -14.94
N ARG A 314 3.71 -22.10 -14.47
CA ARG A 314 5.10 -21.94 -14.05
C ARG A 314 6.01 -21.62 -15.24
N TYR A 315 6.47 -20.37 -15.34
CA TYR A 315 7.44 -19.95 -16.34
C TYR A 315 8.86 -20.09 -15.78
N THR A 316 9.74 -20.79 -16.50
CA THR A 316 11.18 -20.64 -16.24
C THR A 316 11.65 -19.30 -16.80
N TYR A 317 12.65 -18.67 -16.19
CA TYR A 317 13.22 -17.43 -16.72
C TYR A 317 13.78 -17.58 -18.15
N LYS A 318 14.23 -18.78 -18.54
CA LYS A 318 14.63 -19.07 -19.93
C LYS A 318 13.44 -19.00 -20.89
N MET A 319 12.28 -19.53 -20.49
CA MET A 319 11.05 -19.40 -21.27
C MET A 319 10.58 -17.95 -21.34
N PHE A 320 10.67 -17.22 -20.23
CA PHE A 320 10.35 -15.80 -20.20
C PHE A 320 11.24 -14.99 -21.14
N ALA A 321 12.56 -15.20 -21.12
CA ALA A 321 13.48 -14.55 -22.04
C ALA A 321 13.14 -14.81 -23.52
N LYS A 322 12.78 -16.05 -23.88
CA LYS A 322 12.30 -16.37 -25.25
C LYS A 322 11.01 -15.62 -25.61
N CYS A 323 10.08 -15.52 -24.67
CA CYS A 323 8.85 -14.75 -24.85
C CYS A 323 9.14 -13.26 -25.05
N LEU A 324 10.03 -12.67 -24.23
CA LEU A 324 10.43 -11.27 -24.35
C LEU A 324 11.05 -10.97 -25.71
N ILE A 325 11.97 -11.81 -26.21
CA ILE A 325 12.57 -11.65 -27.54
C ILE A 325 11.50 -11.57 -28.63
N ARG A 326 10.46 -12.42 -28.54
CA ARG A 326 9.41 -12.51 -29.57
C ARG A 326 8.39 -11.37 -29.48
N ARG A 327 7.96 -11.01 -28.27
CA ARG A 327 6.82 -10.10 -28.04
C ARG A 327 7.24 -8.67 -27.66
N TYR A 328 8.37 -8.52 -26.98
CA TYR A 328 8.80 -7.26 -26.36
C TYR A 328 10.30 -7.04 -26.63
N PRO A 329 10.71 -6.79 -27.89
CA PRO A 329 12.12 -6.64 -28.25
C PRO A 329 12.78 -5.47 -27.51
N LEU A 330 12.04 -4.40 -27.22
CA LEU A 330 12.49 -3.27 -26.41
C LEU A 330 11.45 -2.97 -25.32
N MET A 331 11.93 -2.82 -24.09
CA MET A 331 11.14 -2.49 -22.91
C MET A 331 11.81 -1.35 -22.14
N HIS A 332 11.01 -0.45 -21.60
CA HIS A 332 11.48 0.49 -20.58
C HIS A 332 10.97 0.04 -19.22
N TRP A 333 11.84 0.04 -18.21
CA TRP A 333 11.49 -0.37 -16.86
C TRP A 333 11.98 0.67 -15.88
N PHE A 334 11.07 1.49 -15.39
CA PHE A 334 11.36 2.46 -14.36
C PHE A 334 10.96 1.89 -13.01
N GLY A 335 11.86 1.92 -12.04
CA GLY A 335 11.48 1.47 -10.71
C GLY A 335 12.56 1.59 -9.67
N ASP A 336 12.13 1.29 -8.45
CA ASP A 336 12.88 1.38 -7.22
C ASP A 336 13.77 0.15 -6.95
N SER A 337 14.22 0.02 -5.71
CA SER A 337 15.00 -1.12 -5.24
C SER A 337 14.26 -2.46 -5.33
N ASN A 338 12.93 -2.50 -5.15
CA ASN A 338 12.14 -3.73 -5.32
C ASN A 338 12.08 -4.15 -6.80
N SER A 339 11.91 -3.20 -7.71
CA SER A 339 12.00 -3.44 -9.16
C SER A 339 13.37 -3.97 -9.57
N ARG A 340 14.43 -3.46 -8.96
CA ARG A 340 15.79 -3.99 -9.15
C ARG A 340 15.91 -5.45 -8.70
N ARG A 341 15.29 -5.85 -7.58
CA ARG A 341 15.26 -7.26 -7.14
C ARG A 341 14.55 -8.15 -8.15
N ALA A 342 13.44 -7.69 -8.73
CA ALA A 342 12.78 -8.38 -9.84
C ALA A 342 13.73 -8.59 -11.03
N LEU A 343 14.44 -7.52 -11.44
CA LEU A 343 15.43 -7.57 -12.52
C LEU A 343 16.62 -8.48 -12.19
N LYS A 344 17.08 -8.56 -10.94
CA LYS A 344 18.14 -9.49 -10.52
C LYS A 344 17.77 -10.94 -10.85
N LYS A 345 16.55 -11.36 -10.53
CA LYS A 345 16.10 -12.71 -10.89
C LYS A 345 15.96 -12.87 -12.41
N VAL A 346 15.36 -11.90 -13.10
CA VAL A 346 15.18 -11.96 -14.56
C VAL A 346 16.51 -12.12 -15.29
N THR A 347 17.47 -11.26 -14.98
CA THR A 347 18.77 -11.18 -15.66
C THR A 347 19.71 -12.32 -15.30
N THR A 348 19.59 -12.90 -14.10
CA THR A 348 20.37 -14.09 -13.70
C THR A 348 19.73 -15.41 -14.15
N LEU A 349 18.60 -15.36 -14.87
CA LEU A 349 17.78 -16.51 -15.24
C LEU A 349 17.31 -17.32 -14.01
N GLY A 350 16.96 -16.62 -12.94
CA GLY A 350 16.47 -17.19 -11.69
C GLY A 350 17.56 -17.67 -10.73
N ARG A 351 18.85 -17.51 -11.05
CA ARG A 351 19.97 -17.96 -10.19
C ARG A 351 20.16 -17.12 -8.93
N TRP A 352 19.76 -15.85 -8.95
CA TRP A 352 19.90 -14.98 -7.77
C TRP A 352 18.97 -15.45 -6.64
N CYS A 353 19.57 -15.74 -5.48
CA CYS A 353 18.90 -16.25 -4.28
C CYS A 353 18.07 -17.52 -4.54
N SER A 354 18.66 -18.51 -5.21
CA SER A 354 17.96 -19.77 -5.55
C SER A 354 18.51 -21.00 -4.85
N THR A 355 19.66 -20.89 -4.16
CA THR A 355 20.23 -22.02 -3.42
C THR A 355 19.84 -21.94 -1.95
N PRO A 356 19.74 -23.09 -1.25
CA PRO A 356 19.44 -23.10 0.19
C PRO A 356 20.41 -22.24 1.03
N ASP A 357 21.68 -22.15 0.63
CA ASP A 357 22.68 -21.35 1.35
C ASP A 357 22.51 -19.84 1.11
N THR A 358 22.09 -19.45 -0.10
CA THR A 358 21.96 -18.02 -0.46
C THR A 358 20.66 -17.42 0.05
N ILE A 359 19.55 -18.17 0.04
CA ILE A 359 18.22 -17.64 0.38
C ILE A 359 18.13 -17.04 1.80
N LYS A 360 18.96 -17.55 2.73
CA LYS A 360 19.00 -17.08 4.12
C LYS A 360 19.97 -15.92 4.36
N THR A 361 20.71 -15.50 3.34
CA THR A 361 21.67 -14.39 3.48
C THR A 361 20.95 -13.05 3.67
N PRO A 362 21.53 -12.08 4.41
CA PRO A 362 20.95 -10.75 4.57
C PRO A 362 20.61 -10.07 3.25
N THR A 363 21.39 -10.33 2.20
CA THR A 363 21.17 -9.83 0.83
C THR A 363 19.89 -10.38 0.22
N CYS A 364 19.64 -11.68 0.35
CA CYS A 364 18.44 -12.32 -0.18
C CYS A 364 17.19 -12.06 0.66
N LEU A 365 17.36 -11.74 1.94
CA LEU A 365 16.27 -11.36 2.82
C LEU A 365 15.90 -9.89 2.65
N CYS A 366 16.90 -8.99 2.63
CA CYS A 366 16.66 -7.55 2.72
C CYS A 366 17.69 -6.70 1.97
N ASN A 367 18.95 -6.67 2.42
CA ASN A 367 19.89 -5.62 2.08
C ASN A 367 20.77 -5.97 0.88
N ASP A 368 20.27 -5.67 -0.32
CA ASP A 368 20.93 -5.93 -1.59
C ASP A 368 21.36 -4.63 -2.31
N ASN A 369 21.34 -3.49 -1.61
CA ASN A 369 21.63 -2.14 -2.13
C ASN A 369 22.99 -2.05 -2.83
N MET A 370 24.03 -2.68 -2.29
CA MET A 370 25.40 -2.67 -2.82
C MET A 370 25.72 -3.87 -3.70
N GLU A 371 24.85 -4.87 -3.76
CA GLU A 371 25.11 -6.08 -4.55
C GLU A 371 24.94 -5.76 -6.04
N ALA A 372 26.07 -5.70 -6.74
CA ALA A 372 26.10 -5.77 -8.19
C ALA A 372 25.59 -7.15 -8.62
N PHE A 373 24.71 -7.17 -9.61
CA PHE A 373 24.35 -8.39 -10.32
C PHE A 373 24.82 -8.27 -11.76
N PRO A 374 25.02 -9.38 -12.49
CA PRO A 374 25.76 -9.39 -13.73
C PRO A 374 25.39 -8.21 -14.63
N ASN A 375 26.33 -7.28 -14.73
CA ASN A 375 26.30 -6.13 -15.62
C ASN A 375 25.32 -4.99 -15.27
N TYR A 376 24.65 -5.02 -14.10
CA TYR A 376 23.96 -3.85 -13.51
C TYR A 376 24.78 -3.29 -12.35
N MET A 377 25.36 -2.11 -12.54
CA MET A 377 25.97 -1.37 -11.45
C MET A 377 24.88 -0.62 -10.68
N ALA A 378 24.80 -0.80 -9.36
CA ALA A 378 23.79 -0.18 -8.51
C ALA A 378 23.74 1.36 -8.58
N ASN A 379 24.84 1.96 -9.05
CA ASN A 379 24.99 3.41 -9.20
C ASN A 379 24.51 3.92 -10.57
N ASN A 380 24.31 3.03 -11.56
CA ASN A 380 23.83 3.45 -12.88
C ASN A 380 22.36 3.85 -12.77
N ARG A 381 22.07 5.09 -13.16
CA ARG A 381 20.69 5.60 -13.24
C ARG A 381 19.93 5.02 -14.43
N ILE A 382 20.63 4.75 -15.52
CA ILE A 382 20.08 4.13 -16.73
C ILE A 382 20.99 2.96 -17.09
N ALA A 383 20.42 1.77 -17.20
CA ALA A 383 21.15 0.55 -17.51
C ALA A 383 20.44 -0.21 -18.65
N PRO A 384 21.03 -0.27 -19.85
CA PRO A 384 20.55 -1.16 -20.90
C PRO A 384 20.99 -2.59 -20.60
N ILE A 385 20.06 -3.53 -20.72
CA ILE A 385 20.29 -4.95 -20.42
C ILE A 385 19.75 -5.78 -21.58
N ASP A 386 20.64 -6.42 -22.34
CA ASP A 386 20.27 -7.37 -23.37
C ASP A 386 20.07 -8.75 -22.74
N ILE A 387 18.85 -9.27 -22.85
CA ILE A 387 18.42 -10.54 -22.28
C ILE A 387 18.32 -11.59 -23.38
N ASN A 388 18.94 -12.74 -23.14
CA ASN A 388 18.74 -13.96 -23.94
C ASN A 388 18.60 -15.20 -23.05
N PRO A 389 17.97 -16.29 -23.55
CA PRO A 389 17.66 -17.47 -22.74
C PRO A 389 18.88 -18.33 -22.35
N ILE A 390 20.08 -18.01 -22.85
CA ILE A 390 21.30 -18.79 -22.60
C ILE A 390 22.13 -18.13 -21.50
N ARG A 391 22.45 -16.85 -21.67
CA ARG A 391 23.37 -16.09 -20.81
C ARG A 391 22.65 -15.24 -19.78
N GLY A 392 21.35 -14.99 -19.95
CA GLY A 392 20.61 -14.03 -19.13
C GLY A 392 20.85 -12.61 -19.61
N GLY A 393 20.97 -11.68 -18.68
CA GLY A 393 21.20 -10.26 -18.93
C GLY A 393 22.68 -9.92 -19.12
N LEU A 394 22.97 -9.14 -20.17
CA LEU A 394 24.30 -8.64 -20.51
C LEU A 394 24.24 -7.14 -20.77
N THR A 395 25.26 -6.39 -20.35
CA THR A 395 25.42 -5.00 -20.81
C THR A 395 25.85 -5.01 -22.27
N PRO A 396 25.18 -4.24 -23.16
CA PRO A 396 25.60 -4.10 -24.55
C PRO A 396 27.03 -3.56 -24.63
N THR A 397 27.93 -4.28 -25.31
CA THR A 397 29.34 -3.87 -25.46
C THR A 397 29.52 -2.79 -26.52
N ASN A 398 28.61 -2.71 -27.50
CA ASN A 398 28.64 -1.75 -28.60
C ASN A 398 27.43 -0.82 -28.46
N PHE A 399 27.62 0.28 -27.74
CA PHE A 399 26.55 1.23 -27.45
C PHE A 399 26.28 2.14 -28.66
N VAL A 400 25.67 1.60 -29.72
CA VAL A 400 25.19 2.38 -30.88
C VAL A 400 23.74 2.83 -30.65
N GLY A 401 23.45 3.30 -29.43
CA GLY A 401 22.11 3.75 -29.00
C GLY A 401 21.23 2.65 -28.38
N TYR A 402 20.30 3.06 -27.52
CA TYR A 402 19.43 2.15 -26.77
C TYR A 402 18.43 1.42 -27.66
N ALA A 403 18.01 2.03 -28.78
CA ALA A 403 17.00 1.49 -29.69
C ALA A 403 17.45 0.24 -30.49
N ASN A 404 18.76 0.06 -30.69
CA ASN A 404 19.30 -1.00 -31.54
C ASN A 404 19.48 -2.31 -30.75
N VAL A 405 18.44 -3.13 -30.73
CA VAL A 405 18.42 -4.43 -30.04
C VAL A 405 19.00 -5.52 -30.94
N PRO A 406 20.07 -6.24 -30.52
CA PRO A 406 20.65 -7.29 -31.35
C PRO A 406 19.67 -8.45 -31.57
N ILE A 407 19.69 -9.03 -32.77
CA ILE A 407 18.85 -10.19 -33.12
C ILE A 407 19.02 -11.31 -32.08
N GLY A 408 17.90 -11.88 -31.65
CA GLY A 408 17.87 -12.93 -30.63
C GLY A 408 18.00 -12.44 -29.19
N ASN A 409 17.92 -11.13 -28.96
CA ASN A 409 17.82 -10.54 -27.62
C ASN A 409 16.55 -9.70 -27.48
N SER A 410 16.14 -9.51 -26.23
CA SER A 410 15.22 -8.43 -25.83
C SER A 410 16.01 -7.47 -24.96
N ARG A 411 15.81 -6.16 -25.13
CA ARG A 411 16.47 -5.14 -24.32
C ARG A 411 15.51 -4.56 -23.30
N ILE A 412 15.94 -4.58 -22.05
CA ILE A 412 15.35 -3.79 -20.98
C ILE A 412 16.23 -2.56 -20.76
N VAL A 413 15.67 -1.36 -20.94
CA VAL A 413 16.29 -0.12 -20.47
C VAL A 413 15.76 0.13 -19.07
N ALA A 414 16.57 -0.21 -18.07
CA ALA A 414 16.22 -0.05 -16.67
C ALA A 414 16.57 1.37 -16.20
N PHE A 415 15.60 2.08 -15.64
CA PHE A 415 15.75 3.39 -15.03
C PHE A 415 15.64 3.26 -13.52
N LYS A 416 16.70 3.59 -12.79
CA LYS A 416 16.69 3.64 -11.34
C LYS A 416 15.86 4.86 -10.90
N TRP A 417 14.67 4.58 -10.41
CA TRP A 417 13.68 5.57 -10.05
C TRP A 417 13.38 5.50 -8.56
N ASP A 418 13.84 6.50 -7.81
CA ASP A 418 13.65 6.60 -6.36
C ASP A 418 12.32 7.34 -6.06
N GLY A 419 11.25 6.94 -6.77
CA GLY A 419 9.90 7.53 -6.72
C GLY A 419 9.75 8.88 -7.44
N LEU A 420 8.58 9.49 -7.32
CA LEU A 420 8.24 10.87 -7.68
C LEU A 420 8.49 11.79 -6.50
N THR A 421 9.73 11.78 -6.00
CA THR A 421 10.14 12.56 -4.83
C THR A 421 11.09 13.68 -5.23
N ASP A 422 11.16 14.73 -4.43
CA ASP A 422 12.13 15.83 -4.57
C ASP A 422 13.57 15.40 -4.21
N ARG A 423 13.74 14.21 -3.61
CA ARG A 423 15.04 13.62 -3.26
C ARG A 423 15.79 13.03 -4.45
N ASN A 424 15.14 12.90 -5.61
CA ASN A 424 15.79 12.41 -6.81
C ASN A 424 16.88 13.37 -7.28
N ALA A 425 18.10 12.85 -7.42
CA ALA A 425 19.23 13.56 -8.03
C ALA A 425 19.80 12.72 -9.19
N PRO A 426 19.59 13.14 -10.46
CA PRO A 426 18.77 14.28 -10.91
C PRO A 426 17.27 14.05 -10.71
N PRO A 427 16.41 15.10 -10.82
CA PRO A 427 14.95 14.95 -10.69
C PRO A 427 14.38 13.92 -11.67
N TRP A 428 13.32 13.20 -11.28
CA TRP A 428 12.76 12.12 -12.12
C TRP A 428 12.37 12.57 -13.53
N ALA A 429 11.85 13.80 -13.67
CA ALA A 429 11.42 14.33 -14.96
C ALA A 429 12.59 14.49 -15.95
N SER A 430 13.83 14.59 -15.46
CA SER A 430 15.03 14.69 -16.31
C SER A 430 15.29 13.44 -17.16
N TYR A 431 14.66 12.31 -16.82
CA TYR A 431 14.71 11.13 -17.67
C TYR A 431 13.95 11.32 -18.99
N PHE A 432 12.96 12.22 -19.02
CA PHE A 432 12.06 12.47 -20.15
C PHE A 432 12.39 13.79 -20.85
N ASP A 433 13.62 13.92 -21.35
CA ASP A 433 14.00 15.05 -22.19
C ASP A 433 13.28 15.01 -23.56
N SER A 434 13.39 16.10 -24.33
CA SER A 434 12.77 16.21 -25.66
C SER A 434 13.30 15.20 -26.69
N GLU A 435 14.44 14.57 -26.41
CA GLU A 435 15.04 13.55 -27.27
C GLU A 435 14.80 12.13 -26.75
N PHE A 436 13.98 11.97 -25.69
CA PHE A 436 13.81 10.69 -25.00
C PHE A 436 13.48 9.55 -25.95
N SER A 437 12.47 9.72 -26.80
CA SER A 437 12.03 8.68 -27.74
C SER A 437 13.08 8.39 -28.82
N ASN A 438 13.89 9.38 -29.22
CA ASN A 438 14.98 9.20 -30.18
C ASN A 438 16.15 8.44 -29.56
N ARG A 439 16.51 8.80 -28.32
CA ARG A 439 17.62 8.22 -27.57
C ARG A 439 17.30 6.80 -27.12
N MET A 440 16.12 6.61 -26.53
CA MET A 440 15.70 5.36 -25.89
C MET A 440 15.01 4.38 -26.84
N GLY A 441 14.45 4.87 -27.95
CA GLY A 441 13.64 4.08 -28.88
C GLY A 441 12.16 4.04 -28.50
N SER A 442 11.38 3.26 -29.26
CA SER A 442 9.94 3.04 -29.02
C SER A 442 9.72 1.64 -28.42
N PRO A 443 9.55 1.50 -27.10
CA PRO A 443 9.35 0.19 -26.51
C PRO A 443 7.93 -0.34 -26.79
N ALA A 444 7.81 -1.67 -26.79
CA ALA A 444 6.51 -2.34 -26.85
C ALA A 444 5.75 -2.23 -25.52
N VAL A 445 6.48 -2.13 -24.41
CA VAL A 445 5.94 -2.01 -23.06
C VAL A 445 6.82 -1.11 -22.19
N ALA A 446 6.18 -0.30 -21.35
CA ALA A 446 6.83 0.49 -20.33
C ALA A 446 6.26 0.13 -18.95
N ILE A 447 7.14 -0.26 -18.02
CA ILE A 447 6.79 -0.64 -16.65
C ILE A 447 7.18 0.49 -15.70
N PHE A 448 6.25 0.91 -14.84
CA PHE A 448 6.42 1.98 -13.86
C PHE A 448 6.20 1.39 -12.46
N GLY A 449 7.28 1.17 -11.71
CA GLY A 449 7.25 0.77 -10.30
C GLY A 449 7.42 1.98 -9.40
N LEU A 450 6.34 2.37 -8.73
CA LEU A 450 6.26 3.58 -7.88
C LEU A 450 5.71 3.23 -6.49
N THR A 451 5.31 4.26 -5.74
CA THR A 451 4.65 4.22 -4.43
C THR A 451 5.58 3.98 -3.26
N ASN A 452 6.51 3.03 -3.31
CA ASN A 452 7.35 2.72 -2.13
C ASN A 452 8.12 3.97 -1.66
N TRP A 453 8.95 4.55 -2.52
CA TRP A 453 9.69 5.76 -2.16
C TRP A 453 8.78 6.97 -1.93
N ASP A 454 7.68 7.06 -2.68
CA ASP A 454 6.72 8.15 -2.58
C ASP A 454 6.06 8.20 -1.20
N VAL A 455 5.59 7.05 -0.72
CA VAL A 455 5.01 6.91 0.61
C VAL A 455 6.03 7.23 1.69
N ALA A 456 7.29 6.82 1.47
CA ALA A 456 8.37 6.96 2.45
C ALA A 456 8.89 8.39 2.60
N PHE A 457 8.97 9.14 1.50
CA PHE A 457 9.75 10.37 1.40
C PHE A 457 8.98 11.55 0.80
N SER A 458 7.69 11.41 0.53
CA SER A 458 6.82 12.46 0.04
C SER A 458 5.54 12.53 0.86
N ASN A 459 4.74 13.57 0.65
CA ASN A 459 3.37 13.68 1.13
C ASN A 459 2.37 13.44 0.00
N PHE A 460 1.11 13.19 0.34
CA PHE A 460 0.12 12.77 -0.66
C PHE A 460 -0.19 13.90 -1.65
N GLU A 461 -0.29 15.15 -1.17
CA GLU A 461 -0.53 16.31 -2.04
C GLU A 461 0.59 16.49 -3.08
N TYR A 462 1.85 16.37 -2.69
CA TYR A 462 2.97 16.44 -3.62
C TYR A 462 2.93 15.28 -4.62
N PHE A 463 2.73 14.06 -4.12
CA PHE A 463 2.68 12.86 -4.95
C PHE A 463 1.61 12.97 -6.03
N THR A 464 0.38 13.35 -5.68
CA THR A 464 -0.73 13.48 -6.63
C THR A 464 -0.40 14.46 -7.78
N ARG A 465 0.16 15.63 -7.45
CA ARG A 465 0.61 16.61 -8.43
C ARG A 465 1.74 16.08 -9.33
N GLU A 466 2.68 15.30 -8.80
CA GLU A 466 3.75 14.71 -9.61
C GLU A 466 3.25 13.55 -10.48
N VAL A 467 2.26 12.79 -10.04
CA VAL A 467 1.58 11.78 -10.86
C VAL A 467 0.91 12.44 -12.07
N ASP A 468 0.22 13.57 -11.89
CA ASP A 468 -0.37 14.34 -13.00
C ASP A 468 0.68 14.76 -14.04
N LYS A 469 1.85 15.21 -13.58
CA LYS A 469 2.97 15.58 -14.46
C LYS A 469 3.54 14.35 -15.15
N LEU A 470 3.67 13.24 -14.43
CA LEU A 470 4.17 11.99 -14.99
C LEU A 470 3.24 11.51 -16.10
N ILE A 471 1.93 11.48 -15.88
CA ILE A 471 0.93 11.03 -16.87
C ILE A 471 1.06 11.81 -18.17
N LYS A 472 1.13 13.15 -18.10
CA LYS A 472 1.36 14.01 -19.28
C LYS A 472 2.68 13.68 -19.97
N THR A 473 3.73 13.46 -19.18
CA THR A 473 5.06 13.10 -19.69
C THR A 473 5.04 11.74 -20.40
N VAL A 474 4.34 10.74 -19.84
CA VAL A 474 4.16 9.41 -20.46
C VAL A 474 3.35 9.50 -21.75
N GLU A 475 2.31 10.33 -21.79
CA GLU A 475 1.52 10.56 -23.02
C GLU A 475 2.39 11.15 -24.14
N MET A 476 3.25 12.12 -23.83
CA MET A 476 4.17 12.73 -24.80
C MET A 476 5.31 11.80 -25.23
N ALA A 477 5.87 11.03 -24.30
CA ALA A 477 7.07 10.23 -24.53
C ALA A 477 6.80 8.90 -25.27
N TYR A 478 5.59 8.35 -25.14
CA TYR A 478 5.23 7.03 -25.65
C TYR A 478 4.08 7.07 -26.65
N LYS A 479 4.21 6.25 -27.69
CA LYS A 479 3.16 5.99 -28.67
C LYS A 479 1.98 5.27 -28.02
N ASP A 480 0.79 5.40 -28.60
CA ASP A 480 -0.41 4.71 -28.11
C ASP A 480 -0.33 3.19 -28.21
N SER A 481 0.55 2.67 -29.06
CA SER A 481 0.84 1.24 -29.17
C SER A 481 1.71 0.68 -28.03
N THR A 482 2.26 1.54 -27.15
CA THR A 482 3.07 1.08 -26.01
C THR A 482 2.15 0.69 -24.86
N ASP A 483 2.22 -0.58 -24.44
CA ASP A 483 1.54 -1.05 -23.24
C ASP A 483 2.15 -0.40 -21.99
N ILE A 484 1.30 0.04 -21.06
CA ILE A 484 1.75 0.56 -19.76
C ILE A 484 1.44 -0.48 -18.68
N ILE A 485 2.46 -0.83 -17.88
CA ILE A 485 2.28 -1.67 -16.69
C ILE A 485 2.64 -0.84 -15.46
N ILE A 486 1.69 -0.66 -14.54
CA ILE A 486 1.93 -0.03 -13.25
C ILE A 486 2.20 -1.12 -12.23
N ARG A 487 3.40 -1.13 -11.64
CA ARG A 487 3.73 -1.98 -10.49
C ARG A 487 3.46 -1.17 -9.22
N THR A 488 2.57 -1.68 -8.38
CA THR A 488 2.24 -1.05 -7.09
C THR A 488 3.42 -1.09 -6.11
N GLY A 489 3.29 -0.35 -5.01
CA GLY A 489 4.17 -0.51 -3.85
C GLY A 489 4.01 -1.90 -3.21
N GLN A 490 4.89 -2.21 -2.26
CA GLN A 490 4.59 -3.26 -1.28
C GLN A 490 3.49 -2.76 -0.34
N TYR A 491 2.70 -3.68 0.24
CA TYR A 491 1.56 -3.29 1.08
C TYR A 491 1.95 -2.45 2.31
N TYR A 492 3.19 -2.56 2.77
CA TYR A 492 3.78 -1.78 3.84
C TYR A 492 5.00 -1.06 3.28
N CYS A 493 5.36 0.09 3.86
CA CYS A 493 6.51 0.84 3.37
C CYS A 493 7.44 1.38 4.46
N CYS A 494 8.68 1.61 4.02
CA CYS A 494 9.97 1.60 4.69
C CYS A 494 10.07 2.45 5.95
N THR A 495 11.19 2.29 6.64
CA THR A 495 11.66 3.27 7.62
C THR A 495 12.14 4.50 6.84
N SER A 496 11.74 5.70 7.25
CA SER A 496 12.34 6.93 6.71
C SER A 496 13.58 7.36 7.50
N ASP A 497 13.87 6.71 8.63
CA ASP A 497 14.91 7.13 9.56
C ASP A 497 15.88 6.00 9.92
N THR A 498 17.02 6.45 10.44
CA THR A 498 18.10 5.65 11.01
C THR A 498 17.82 5.26 12.46
N ASP A 499 16.55 5.23 12.90
CA ASP A 499 16.24 4.77 14.25
C ASP A 499 16.81 3.36 14.42
N ILE A 500 17.70 3.21 15.39
CA ILE A 500 18.40 1.96 15.69
C ILE A 500 17.39 0.86 16.03
N LEU A 501 16.21 1.24 16.54
CA LEU A 501 15.14 0.31 16.89
C LEU A 501 14.20 0.01 15.72
N TRP A 502 14.33 0.74 14.61
CA TRP A 502 13.49 0.60 13.42
C TRP A 502 12.00 0.53 13.78
N LYS A 503 11.50 1.40 14.66
CA LYS A 503 10.08 1.33 15.10
C LYS A 503 9.13 2.14 14.23
N ARG A 504 9.65 3.07 13.43
CA ARG A 504 8.83 4.00 12.64
C ARG A 504 8.55 3.42 11.26
N ARG A 505 7.27 3.29 10.91
CA ARG A 505 6.81 2.71 9.63
C ARG A 505 5.62 3.46 9.09
N TYR A 506 5.48 3.45 7.77
CA TYR A 506 4.26 3.88 7.13
C TYR A 506 3.27 2.72 7.06
N SER A 507 2.00 3.05 7.34
CA SER A 507 0.94 2.06 7.48
C SER A 507 0.54 1.43 6.16
N ARG A 508 -0.19 0.31 6.25
CA ARG A 508 -0.85 -0.30 5.08
C ARG A 508 -1.75 0.71 4.36
N LEU A 509 -2.57 1.43 5.14
CA LEU A 509 -3.54 2.37 4.61
C LEU A 509 -2.89 3.49 3.79
N ARG A 510 -1.75 4.03 4.24
CA ARG A 510 -1.03 5.06 3.47
C ARG A 510 -0.61 4.53 2.10
N ASN A 511 -0.01 3.34 2.05
CA ASN A 511 0.37 2.72 0.78
C ASN A 511 -0.83 2.52 -0.13
N HIS A 512 -1.95 2.03 0.43
CA HIS A 512 -3.18 1.82 -0.32
C HIS A 512 -3.66 3.10 -1.00
N TYR A 513 -3.67 4.25 -0.33
CA TYR A 513 -4.11 5.51 -0.95
C TYR A 513 -3.19 6.00 -2.06
N PHE A 514 -1.87 5.88 -1.89
CA PHE A 514 -0.91 6.23 -2.95
C PHE A 514 -1.06 5.32 -4.17
N ASP A 515 -1.13 4.00 -3.96
CA ASP A 515 -1.35 3.03 -5.03
C ASP A 515 -2.69 3.28 -5.73
N LYS A 516 -3.77 3.47 -4.97
CA LYS A 516 -5.11 3.72 -5.49
C LYS A 516 -5.14 4.95 -6.38
N TYR A 517 -4.59 6.07 -5.91
CA TYR A 517 -4.55 7.30 -6.71
C TYR A 517 -3.77 7.10 -8.00
N LEU A 518 -2.57 6.49 -7.93
CA LEU A 518 -1.75 6.21 -9.10
C LEU A 518 -2.50 5.35 -10.14
N ILE A 519 -3.14 4.27 -9.68
CA ILE A 519 -3.88 3.35 -10.54
C ILE A 519 -5.07 4.06 -11.18
N ASP A 520 -5.92 4.70 -10.36
CA ASP A 520 -7.15 5.35 -10.81
C ASP A 520 -6.83 6.43 -11.84
N GLU A 521 -5.80 7.25 -11.62
CA GLU A 521 -5.43 8.34 -12.51
C GLU A 521 -4.83 7.85 -13.85
N PHE A 522 -3.96 6.84 -13.82
CA PHE A 522 -3.44 6.24 -15.06
C PHE A 522 -4.55 5.57 -15.87
N GLN A 523 -5.42 4.79 -15.22
CA GLN A 523 -6.54 4.13 -15.89
C GLN A 523 -7.51 5.15 -16.47
N ARG A 524 -7.87 6.19 -15.70
CA ARG A 524 -8.78 7.26 -16.13
C ARG A 524 -8.22 8.04 -17.31
N HIS A 525 -6.94 8.45 -17.26
CA HIS A 525 -6.34 9.28 -18.32
C HIS A 525 -6.13 8.52 -19.63
N PHE A 526 -5.75 7.25 -19.55
CA PHE A 526 -5.45 6.42 -20.72
C PHE A 526 -6.59 5.52 -21.16
N TYR A 527 -7.77 5.58 -20.51
CA TYR A 527 -8.95 4.81 -20.88
C TYR A 527 -9.29 5.00 -22.36
N GLY A 528 -9.39 3.87 -23.09
CA GLY A 528 -9.67 3.86 -24.53
C GLY A 528 -8.53 4.36 -25.43
N LYS A 529 -7.46 4.96 -24.89
CA LYS A 529 -6.30 5.44 -25.67
C LYS A 529 -5.20 4.40 -25.77
N ARG A 530 -4.89 3.72 -24.66
CA ARG A 530 -3.85 2.68 -24.60
C ARG A 530 -4.15 1.69 -23.48
N ARG A 531 -3.51 0.51 -23.56
CA ARG A 531 -3.68 -0.53 -22.54
C ARG A 531 -2.85 -0.20 -21.29
N VAL A 532 -3.52 -0.07 -20.16
CA VAL A 532 -2.91 0.05 -18.83
C VAL A 532 -3.21 -1.22 -18.04
N ARG A 533 -2.16 -1.90 -17.57
CA ARG A 533 -2.24 -3.11 -16.73
C ARG A 533 -1.64 -2.84 -15.37
N ILE A 534 -2.20 -3.46 -14.32
CA ILE A 534 -1.71 -3.27 -12.94
C ILE A 534 -1.03 -4.54 -12.48
N TRP A 535 0.29 -4.48 -12.24
CA TRP A 535 1.03 -5.53 -11.55
C TRP A 535 0.95 -5.28 -10.04
N ASN A 536 -0.10 -5.83 -9.45
CA ASN A 536 -0.51 -5.55 -8.08
C ASN A 536 0.26 -6.41 -7.08
N VAL A 537 1.48 -5.99 -6.76
CA VAL A 537 2.34 -6.69 -5.80
C VAL A 537 1.94 -6.39 -4.35
N SER A 538 1.23 -5.28 -4.09
CA SER A 538 0.73 -4.97 -2.74
C SER A 538 -0.27 -6.03 -2.32
N ARG A 539 -1.20 -6.43 -3.19
CA ARG A 539 -2.17 -7.50 -2.91
C ARG A 539 -1.52 -8.85 -2.59
N ILE A 540 -0.46 -9.23 -3.31
CA ILE A 540 0.29 -10.48 -3.07
C ILE A 540 0.86 -10.47 -1.66
N SER A 541 1.49 -9.36 -1.25
CA SER A 541 2.12 -9.26 0.06
C SER A 541 1.11 -9.04 1.21
N GLU A 542 0.00 -8.34 0.95
CA GLU A 542 -1.06 -8.04 1.93
C GLU A 542 -1.86 -9.29 2.34
N THR A 543 -2.10 -10.20 1.39
CA THR A 543 -2.83 -11.48 1.60
C THR A 543 -1.99 -12.54 2.30
N ARG A 544 -0.72 -12.25 2.61
CA ARG A 544 0.11 -13.17 3.38
C ARG A 544 -0.45 -13.31 4.80
N PRO A 545 -0.39 -14.51 5.39
CA PRO A 545 -0.68 -14.69 6.81
C PRO A 545 0.09 -13.70 7.67
N TYR A 546 -0.48 -13.34 8.81
CA TYR A 546 0.07 -12.32 9.69
C TYR A 546 1.53 -12.61 10.09
N GLU A 547 1.84 -13.85 10.49
CA GLU A 547 3.20 -14.26 10.85
C GLU A 547 4.21 -14.07 9.70
N ALA A 548 3.77 -14.28 8.46
CA ALA A 548 4.58 -14.12 7.26
C ALA A 548 4.74 -12.65 6.84
N ARG A 549 3.79 -11.79 7.21
CA ARG A 549 3.85 -10.33 7.06
C ARG A 549 4.82 -9.70 8.05
N GLU A 550 4.92 -10.23 9.26
CA GLU A 550 5.88 -9.75 10.28
C GLU A 550 7.35 -10.00 9.89
N ASP A 551 7.65 -11.12 9.22
CA ASP A 551 8.99 -11.42 8.69
C ASP A 551 9.57 -10.28 7.86
N VAL A 552 8.68 -9.58 7.19
CA VAL A 552 8.91 -8.56 6.20
C VAL A 552 9.19 -7.21 6.91
N LEU A 553 8.67 -7.02 8.14
CA LEU A 553 9.04 -5.90 9.03
C LEU A 553 10.50 -5.94 9.51
N ARG A 554 11.16 -7.10 9.45
CA ARG A 554 12.59 -7.27 9.79
C ARG A 554 13.52 -6.60 8.78
N CYS A 555 13.01 -6.26 7.59
CA CYS A 555 13.76 -5.53 6.59
C CYS A 555 13.53 -4.03 6.70
N ALA A 556 14.50 -3.30 7.25
CA ALA A 556 14.44 -1.84 7.35
C ALA A 556 14.16 -1.14 5.99
N ALA A 557 14.81 -1.63 4.93
CA ALA A 557 14.66 -1.11 3.59
C ALA A 557 13.30 -1.47 2.93
N ASN A 558 12.47 -2.31 3.57
CA ASN A 558 11.21 -2.84 3.00
C ASN A 558 11.43 -3.42 1.58
N HIS A 559 12.49 -4.19 1.44
CA HIS A 559 12.68 -4.98 0.23
C HIS A 559 11.96 -6.32 0.37
N ALA A 560 11.11 -6.65 -0.60
CA ALA A 560 10.44 -7.94 -0.66
C ALA A 560 11.45 -9.07 -0.80
N ARG A 561 11.37 -10.07 0.08
CA ARG A 561 12.27 -11.24 0.09
C ARG A 561 12.32 -11.91 -1.28
N SER A 562 13.43 -12.56 -1.58
CA SER A 562 13.69 -13.08 -2.93
C SER A 562 12.59 -14.02 -3.45
N GLU A 563 12.02 -14.84 -2.58
CA GLU A 563 10.96 -15.79 -2.82
C GLU A 563 9.61 -15.11 -3.08
N VAL A 564 9.34 -13.96 -2.46
CA VAL A 564 8.17 -13.13 -2.78
C VAL A 564 8.36 -12.49 -4.16
N VAL A 565 9.56 -11.97 -4.43
CA VAL A 565 9.92 -11.42 -5.76
C VAL A 565 9.79 -12.47 -6.87
N GLU A 566 10.10 -13.74 -6.59
CA GLU A 566 9.86 -14.84 -7.53
C GLU A 566 8.38 -14.96 -7.88
N ILE A 567 7.50 -14.92 -6.88
CA ILE A 567 6.04 -15.01 -7.07
C ILE A 567 5.52 -13.79 -7.83
N GLU A 568 5.94 -12.58 -7.45
CA GLU A 568 5.62 -11.34 -8.17
C GLU A 568 6.01 -11.46 -9.65
N ASN A 569 7.22 -11.96 -9.92
CA ASN A 569 7.71 -12.19 -11.28
C ASN A 569 6.88 -13.24 -12.02
N GLN A 570 6.47 -14.35 -11.39
CA GLN A 570 5.62 -15.35 -12.04
C GLN A 570 4.28 -14.74 -12.49
N VAL A 571 3.69 -13.83 -11.70
CA VAL A 571 2.48 -13.09 -12.09
C VAL A 571 2.73 -12.23 -13.33
N LEU A 572 3.80 -11.43 -13.33
CA LEU A 572 4.17 -10.61 -14.50
C LEU A 572 4.44 -11.47 -15.75
N MET A 573 5.18 -12.58 -15.60
CA MET A 573 5.51 -13.48 -16.70
C MET A 573 4.26 -14.07 -17.35
N ASN A 574 3.29 -14.51 -16.54
CA ASN A 574 2.02 -15.04 -17.04
C ASN A 574 1.27 -13.96 -17.83
N ALA A 575 1.12 -12.77 -17.28
CA ALA A 575 0.44 -11.66 -17.93
C ALA A 575 1.10 -11.20 -19.25
N MET A 576 2.42 -11.35 -19.37
CA MET A 576 3.15 -10.96 -20.57
C MET A 576 3.21 -12.05 -21.64
N CYS A 577 3.19 -13.33 -21.25
CA CYS A 577 3.57 -14.45 -22.12
C CYS A 577 2.46 -15.45 -22.46
N ASN A 578 1.38 -15.47 -21.69
CA ASN A 578 0.11 -16.03 -22.16
C ASN A 578 -0.45 -15.07 -23.21
#